data_AF-A0A6G7A1M1-F1
#
_entry.id   AF-A0A6G7A1M1-F1
#
_cell.length_a   1.000
_cell.length_b   1.000
_cell.length_c   1.000
_cell.angle_alpha   90.00
_cell.angle_beta   90.00
_cell.angle_gamma   90.00
#
_symmetry.space_group_name_H-M   'P 1'
#
loop_
_entity.id
_entity.type
_entity.pdbx_description
1 polymer ?
#
loop_
_entity_poly.entity_id
_entity_poly.type
_entity_poly.pdbx_seq_one_letter_code
_entity_poly.pdbx_strand_id
1 'polypeptide(L)'
;MSHPILPAGPGRLIRAARADDVPAMLQCDLYAQAHPARGQAVARAVECGQGWVEMVGDSVAGYLLLQHDFFDHGFVSLVVVAPGQQRQGVALRLLEAAERACRTPRLFISTNQSNQAARGMIAKAGFRPSGVIENLDEQDPELIFFKPVG
;
A
#
# COMPACT_ATOMS: atom_id res chain seq x y z
N MET A 1 4.06 15.63 -15.36
CA MET A 1 2.83 14.88 -15.72
C MET A 1 1.93 14.86 -14.51
N SER A 2 0.68 15.30 -14.62
CA SER A 2 -0.25 15.30 -13.48
C SER A 2 -0.71 13.86 -13.22
N HIS A 3 -0.48 13.34 -12.02
CA HIS A 3 -0.95 12.00 -11.64
C HIS A 3 -2.49 11.97 -11.58
N PRO A 4 -3.12 10.86 -11.99
CA PRO A 4 -4.57 10.75 -11.99
C PRO A 4 -5.14 10.82 -10.57
N ILE A 5 -6.25 11.52 -10.43
CA ILE A 5 -7.06 11.61 -9.21
C ILE A 5 -8.25 10.67 -9.39
N LEU A 6 -8.47 9.77 -8.43
CA LEU A 6 -9.52 8.75 -8.50
C LEU A 6 -10.59 9.00 -7.42
N PRO A 7 -11.87 9.15 -7.78
CA PRO A 7 -12.95 9.25 -6.80
C PRO A 7 -13.14 7.91 -6.09
N ALA A 8 -13.30 7.94 -4.77
CA ALA A 8 -13.41 6.74 -3.91
C ALA A 8 -14.78 6.63 -3.19
N GLY A 9 -15.71 7.55 -3.46
CA GLY A 9 -17.01 7.69 -2.81
C GLY A 9 -17.27 9.14 -2.35
N PRO A 10 -18.43 9.45 -1.75
CA PRO A 10 -18.72 10.80 -1.27
C PRO A 10 -17.67 11.25 -0.25
N GLY A 11 -17.00 12.36 -0.51
CA GLY A 11 -15.98 12.94 0.37
C GLY A 11 -14.65 12.17 0.43
N ARG A 12 -14.44 11.17 -0.45
CA ARG A 12 -13.20 10.36 -0.51
C ARG A 12 -12.42 10.59 -1.80
N LEU A 13 -11.11 10.73 -1.66
CA LEU A 13 -10.21 11.02 -2.77
C LEU A 13 -8.97 10.15 -2.72
N ILE A 14 -8.61 9.48 -3.82
CA ILE A 14 -7.33 8.80 -3.96
C ILE A 14 -6.45 9.52 -4.97
N ARG A 15 -5.18 9.72 -4.61
CA ARG A 15 -4.19 10.40 -5.45
C ARG A 15 -2.77 9.97 -5.06
N ALA A 16 -1.80 10.34 -5.91
CA ALA A 16 -0.40 10.32 -5.52
C ALA A 16 -0.19 11.18 -4.26
N ALA A 17 0.62 10.66 -3.34
CA ALA A 17 1.05 11.36 -2.15
C ALA A 17 2.06 12.46 -2.50
N ARG A 18 2.05 13.54 -1.72
CA ARG A 18 2.96 14.68 -1.79
C ARG A 18 3.78 14.73 -0.52
N ALA A 19 4.91 15.43 -0.55
CA ALA A 19 5.76 15.61 0.63
C ALA A 19 4.97 16.12 1.85
N ASP A 20 4.04 17.05 1.63
CA ASP A 20 3.18 17.62 2.69
C ASP A 20 2.19 16.62 3.30
N ASP A 21 1.90 15.49 2.64
CA ASP A 21 1.04 14.44 3.19
C ASP A 21 1.78 13.55 4.19
N VAL A 22 3.12 13.49 4.12
CA VAL A 22 3.94 12.55 4.89
C VAL A 22 3.67 12.65 6.39
N PRO A 23 3.62 13.84 7.03
CA PRO A 23 3.30 13.93 8.44
C PRO A 23 1.96 13.28 8.81
N ALA A 24 0.91 13.47 7.99
CA ALA A 24 -0.40 12.87 8.22
C ALA A 24 -0.41 11.36 7.94
N MET A 25 0.35 10.89 6.94
CA MET A 25 0.56 9.46 6.68
C MET A 25 1.23 8.77 7.87
N LEU A 26 2.24 9.39 8.49
CA LEU A 26 2.93 8.84 9.65
C LEU A 26 2.08 8.86 10.92
N GLN A 27 1.19 9.85 11.08
CA GLN A 27 0.19 9.83 12.16
C GLN A 27 -0.80 8.66 12.01
N CYS A 28 -1.15 8.29 10.78
CA CYS A 28 -1.98 7.14 10.46
C CYS A 28 -1.27 5.79 10.73
N ASP A 29 0.06 5.73 10.65
CA ASP A 29 0.88 4.53 10.84
C ASP A 29 1.40 4.44 12.28
N LEU A 30 0.66 3.75 13.15
CA LEU A 30 1.08 3.51 14.54
C LEU A 30 2.44 2.81 14.63
N TYR A 31 2.78 1.94 13.66
CA TYR A 31 4.07 1.25 13.65
C TYR A 31 5.21 2.24 13.41
N ALA A 32 5.01 3.23 12.54
CA ALA A 32 5.99 4.28 12.27
C ALA A 32 6.33 5.15 13.50
N GLN A 33 5.39 5.29 14.44
CA GLN A 33 5.62 6.04 15.68
C GLN A 33 6.67 5.38 16.58
N ALA A 34 6.74 4.05 16.56
CA ALA A 34 7.73 3.27 17.32
C ALA A 34 9.00 2.94 16.51
N HIS A 35 8.96 3.07 15.18
CA HIS A 35 10.04 2.64 14.29
C HIS A 35 10.47 3.76 13.33
N PRO A 36 11.42 4.64 13.71
CA PRO A 36 11.82 5.79 12.89
C PRO A 36 12.26 5.44 11.46
N ALA A 37 12.85 4.25 11.26
CA ALA A 37 13.23 3.75 9.95
C ALA A 37 12.04 3.62 8.99
N ARG A 38 10.85 3.27 9.50
CA ARG A 38 9.60 3.25 8.73
C ARG A 38 9.24 4.64 8.22
N GLY A 39 9.37 5.66 9.06
CA GLY A 39 9.09 7.04 8.67
C GLY A 39 10.01 7.54 7.56
N GLN A 40 11.32 7.25 7.66
CA GLN A 40 12.31 7.60 6.64
C GLN A 40 12.04 6.89 5.31
N ALA A 41 11.67 5.60 5.35
CA ALA A 41 11.33 4.84 4.16
C ALA A 41 10.08 5.41 3.45
N VAL A 42 9.05 5.78 4.22
CA VAL A 42 7.83 6.40 3.67
C VAL A 42 8.15 7.75 3.03
N ALA A 43 8.91 8.63 3.71
CA ALA A 43 9.28 9.93 3.17
C ALA A 43 10.04 9.79 1.83
N ARG A 44 11.06 8.93 1.79
CA ARG A 44 11.83 8.65 0.57
C ARG A 44 10.98 8.09 -0.56
N ALA A 45 10.06 7.18 -0.26
CA ALA A 45 9.16 6.63 -1.28
C ALA A 45 8.25 7.70 -1.86
N VAL A 46 7.73 8.62 -1.04
CA VAL A 46 6.92 9.75 -1.51
C VAL A 46 7.74 10.70 -2.39
N GLU A 47 8.98 11.02 -2.01
CA GLU A 47 9.90 11.83 -2.83
C GLU A 47 10.16 11.19 -4.20
N CYS A 48 10.26 9.86 -4.25
CA CYS A 48 10.40 9.09 -5.50
C CYS A 48 9.09 8.94 -6.30
N GLY A 49 7.98 9.54 -5.86
CA GLY A 49 6.68 9.42 -6.52
C GLY A 49 6.02 8.03 -6.40
N GLN A 50 6.40 7.26 -5.37
CA GLN A 50 5.94 5.88 -5.13
C GLN A 50 4.77 5.83 -4.13
N GLY A 51 4.40 6.94 -3.50
CA GLY A 51 3.33 6.99 -2.51
C GLY A 51 1.95 7.27 -3.11
N TRP A 52 0.93 6.61 -2.57
CA TRP A 52 -0.49 6.88 -2.83
C TRP A 52 -1.24 7.04 -1.53
N VAL A 53 -2.21 7.95 -1.50
CA VAL A 53 -2.98 8.27 -0.30
C VAL A 53 -4.47 8.32 -0.61
N GLU A 54 -5.28 7.78 0.30
CA GLU A 54 -6.73 8.02 0.35
C GLU A 54 -7.02 9.08 1.41
N MET A 55 -7.68 10.15 1.01
CA MET A 55 -8.16 11.22 1.88
C MET A 55 -9.67 11.08 2.13
N VAL A 56 -10.10 11.40 3.35
CA VAL A 56 -11.50 11.65 3.73
C VAL A 56 -11.56 13.08 4.26
N GLY A 57 -12.13 14.00 3.49
CA GLY A 57 -11.92 15.44 3.74
C GLY A 57 -10.42 15.76 3.77
N ASP A 58 -9.95 16.38 4.85
CA ASP A 58 -8.54 16.74 5.06
C ASP A 58 -7.73 15.68 5.83
N SER A 59 -8.33 14.52 6.14
CA SER A 59 -7.67 13.45 6.91
C SER A 59 -7.21 12.30 6.03
N VAL A 60 -6.02 11.77 6.31
CA VAL A 60 -5.53 10.53 5.69
C VAL A 60 -6.32 9.34 6.24
N ALA A 61 -7.03 8.64 5.36
CA ALA A 61 -7.72 7.40 5.71
C ALA A 61 -6.81 6.17 5.59
N GLY A 62 -5.81 6.24 4.71
CA GLY A 62 -4.81 5.22 4.51
C GLY A 62 -3.88 5.59 3.37
N TYR A 63 -2.79 4.85 3.23
CA TYR A 63 -1.82 5.05 2.17
C TYR A 63 -1.18 3.74 1.74
N LEU A 64 -0.53 3.74 0.58
CA LEU A 64 0.24 2.63 0.07
C LEU A 64 1.55 3.11 -0.58
N LEU A 65 2.53 2.22 -0.69
CA LEU A 65 3.75 2.43 -1.46
C LEU A 65 3.80 1.45 -2.63
N LEU A 66 3.94 1.96 -3.85
CA LEU A 66 4.05 1.20 -5.09
C LEU A 66 5.43 1.44 -5.72
N GLN A 67 6.21 0.37 -5.82
CA GLN A 67 7.54 0.36 -6.42
C GLN A 67 7.54 -0.49 -7.69
N HIS A 68 8.61 -0.43 -8.49
CA HIS A 68 8.76 -1.15 -9.76
C HIS A 68 10.11 -1.86 -9.88
N ASP A 69 10.72 -2.23 -8.76
CA ASP A 69 12.06 -2.84 -8.64
C ASP A 69 12.02 -4.30 -8.15
N PHE A 70 10.84 -4.87 -7.94
CA PHE A 70 10.69 -6.29 -7.58
C PHE A 70 10.78 -7.17 -8.84
N PHE A 71 11.99 -7.60 -9.20
CA PHE A 71 12.26 -8.31 -10.46
C PHE A 71 11.71 -7.58 -11.69
N ASP A 72 11.90 -6.25 -11.73
CA ASP A 72 11.36 -5.34 -12.77
C ASP A 72 9.82 -5.37 -12.89
N HIS A 73 9.12 -5.71 -11.80
CA HIS A 73 7.67 -5.70 -11.71
C HIS A 73 7.17 -4.78 -10.60
N GLY A 74 5.92 -4.35 -10.74
CA GLY A 74 5.22 -3.57 -9.73
C GLY A 74 5.11 -4.35 -8.43
N PHE A 75 5.40 -3.69 -7.31
CA PHE A 75 5.30 -4.27 -5.97
C PHE A 75 4.71 -3.27 -5.00
N VAL A 76 3.63 -3.68 -4.32
CA VAL A 76 3.07 -2.96 -3.19
C VAL A 76 3.83 -3.39 -1.94
N SER A 77 4.82 -2.61 -1.55
CA SER A 77 5.66 -2.90 -0.37
C SER A 77 4.99 -2.52 0.94
N LEU A 78 3.94 -1.71 0.88
CA LEU A 78 3.23 -1.27 2.07
C LEU A 78 1.78 -0.85 1.77
N VAL A 79 0.87 -1.27 2.65
CA VAL A 79 -0.49 -0.72 2.79
C VAL A 79 -0.75 -0.41 4.26
N VAL A 80 -1.21 0.81 4.56
CA VAL A 80 -1.62 1.23 5.91
C VAL A 80 -3.01 1.83 5.85
N VAL A 81 -3.83 1.52 6.85
CA VAL A 81 -5.17 2.10 7.02
C VAL A 81 -5.30 2.64 8.43
N ALA A 82 -5.78 3.87 8.56
CA ALA A 82 -6.00 4.51 9.85
C ALA A 82 -6.94 3.63 10.70
N PRO A 83 -6.69 3.46 12.01
CA PRO A 83 -7.48 2.55 12.85
C PRO A 83 -9.00 2.76 12.74
N GLY A 84 -9.47 4.01 12.76
CA GLY A 84 -10.88 4.38 12.62
C GLY A 84 -11.46 4.23 11.21
N GLN A 85 -10.64 3.91 10.21
CA GLN A 85 -11.02 3.75 8.80
C GLN A 85 -10.87 2.29 8.32
N GLN A 86 -10.46 1.38 9.21
CA GLN A 86 -10.37 -0.04 8.91
C GLN A 86 -11.75 -0.65 8.62
N ARG A 87 -11.75 -1.76 7.86
CA ARG A 87 -12.97 -2.49 7.47
C ARG A 87 -13.97 -1.69 6.62
N GLN A 88 -13.62 -0.49 6.15
CA GLN A 88 -14.43 0.35 5.26
C GLN A 88 -13.96 0.34 3.79
N GLY A 89 -13.16 -0.67 3.41
CA GLY A 89 -12.68 -0.86 2.04
C GLY A 89 -11.52 0.04 1.59
N VAL A 90 -10.93 0.85 2.49
CA VAL A 90 -9.80 1.75 2.16
C VAL A 90 -8.64 1.01 1.49
N ALA A 91 -8.17 -0.09 2.10
CA ALA A 91 -7.08 -0.89 1.54
C ALA A 91 -7.40 -1.43 0.13
N LEU A 92 -8.65 -1.84 -0.12
CA LEU A 92 -9.06 -2.35 -1.43
C LEU A 92 -9.02 -1.26 -2.49
N ARG A 93 -9.52 -0.05 -2.18
CA ARG A 93 -9.48 1.07 -3.13
C ARG A 93 -8.06 1.56 -3.39
N LEU A 94 -7.20 1.54 -2.37
CA LEU A 94 -5.77 1.81 -2.55
C LEU A 94 -5.13 0.79 -3.49
N LEU A 95 -5.40 -0.52 -3.29
CA LEU A 95 -4.91 -1.55 -4.22
C LEU A 95 -5.42 -1.36 -5.65
N GLU A 96 -6.70 -1.02 -5.85
CA GLU A 96 -7.22 -0.68 -7.18
C GLU A 96 -6.51 0.51 -7.81
N ALA A 97 -6.15 1.52 -7.02
CA ALA A 97 -5.36 2.65 -7.51
C ALA A 97 -3.93 2.21 -7.88
N ALA A 98 -3.31 1.33 -7.09
CA ALA A 98 -2.02 0.74 -7.40
C ALA A 98 -2.05 -0.09 -8.69
N GLU A 99 -3.12 -0.87 -8.91
CA GLU A 99 -3.33 -1.64 -10.15
C GLU A 99 -3.39 -0.72 -11.37
N ARG A 100 -4.16 0.37 -11.31
CA ARG A 100 -4.26 1.37 -12.39
C ARG A 100 -2.96 2.15 -12.60
N ALA A 101 -2.18 2.33 -11.55
CA ALA A 101 -0.89 3.04 -11.58
C ALA A 101 0.29 2.16 -11.98
N CYS A 102 0.11 0.84 -11.97
CA CYS A 102 1.17 -0.10 -12.27
C CYS A 102 1.61 0.04 -13.73
N ARG A 103 2.93 0.11 -13.95
CA ARG A 103 3.55 0.30 -15.27
C ARG A 103 3.95 -1.02 -15.94
N THR A 104 3.71 -2.13 -15.26
CA THR A 104 4.12 -3.47 -15.68
C THR A 104 2.90 -4.38 -15.76
N PRO A 105 2.90 -5.43 -16.60
CA PRO A 105 1.76 -6.36 -16.74
C PRO A 105 1.42 -7.17 -15.47
N ARG A 106 2.24 -7.01 -14.43
CA ARG A 106 2.24 -7.81 -13.21
C ARG A 106 2.38 -6.91 -12.00
N LEU A 107 1.53 -7.13 -11.00
CA LEU A 107 1.60 -6.48 -9.69
C LEU A 107 1.74 -7.55 -8.61
N PHE A 108 2.68 -7.32 -7.71
CA PHE A 108 2.96 -8.18 -6.57
C PHE A 108 2.66 -7.45 -5.26
N ILE A 109 2.36 -8.22 -4.22
CA ILE A 109 2.23 -7.76 -2.83
C ILE A 109 2.63 -8.92 -1.94
N SER A 110 3.11 -8.61 -0.74
CA SER A 110 3.44 -9.63 0.24
C SER A 110 2.85 -9.32 1.62
N THR A 111 2.79 -10.35 2.45
CA THR A 111 2.53 -10.20 3.88
C THR A 111 3.02 -11.42 4.64
N ASN A 112 3.39 -11.26 5.92
CA ASN A 112 3.70 -12.38 6.79
C ASN A 112 2.56 -13.40 6.86
N GLN A 113 2.90 -14.68 7.02
CA GLN A 113 1.96 -15.78 7.10
C GLN A 113 0.93 -15.61 8.23
N SER A 114 1.35 -15.07 9.37
CA SER A 114 0.51 -14.83 10.55
C SER A 114 -0.55 -13.73 10.33
N ASN A 115 -0.35 -12.83 9.36
CA ASN A 115 -1.21 -11.67 9.14
C ASN A 115 -2.49 -12.03 8.36
N GLN A 116 -3.43 -12.66 9.06
CA GLN A 116 -4.71 -13.10 8.49
C GLN A 116 -5.54 -11.96 7.90
N ALA A 117 -5.46 -10.76 8.49
CA ALA A 117 -6.19 -9.59 8.01
C ALA A 117 -5.70 -9.14 6.64
N ALA A 118 -4.38 -9.02 6.45
CA ALA A 118 -3.79 -8.70 5.15
C ALA A 118 -4.05 -9.81 4.13
N ARG A 119 -3.89 -11.09 4.50
CA ARG A 119 -4.19 -12.24 3.63
C ARG A 119 -5.64 -12.22 3.11
N GLY A 120 -6.60 -11.94 3.99
CA GLY A 120 -8.01 -11.81 3.61
C GLY A 120 -8.29 -10.60 2.71
N MET A 121 -7.57 -9.49 2.91
CA MET A 121 -7.67 -8.28 2.07
C MET A 121 -7.07 -8.52 0.67
N ILE A 122 -5.88 -9.11 0.60
CA ILE A 122 -5.18 -9.47 -0.64
C ILE A 122 -6.02 -10.46 -1.48
N ALA A 123 -6.59 -11.48 -0.84
CA ALA A 123 -7.48 -12.42 -1.52
C ALA A 123 -8.74 -11.73 -2.09
N LYS A 124 -9.35 -10.81 -1.34
CA LYS A 124 -10.51 -10.02 -1.81
C LYS A 124 -10.17 -9.09 -2.98
N ALA A 125 -8.93 -8.60 -3.04
CA ALA A 125 -8.44 -7.81 -4.17
C ALA A 125 -8.13 -8.67 -5.42
N GLY A 126 -8.27 -10.00 -5.34
CA GLY A 126 -8.10 -10.91 -6.46
C GLY A 126 -6.65 -11.29 -6.76
N PHE A 127 -5.73 -11.04 -5.83
CA PHE A 127 -4.38 -11.55 -5.92
C PHE A 127 -4.36 -13.05 -5.59
N ARG A 128 -3.47 -13.79 -6.25
CA ARG A 128 -3.26 -15.24 -6.04
C ARG A 128 -1.89 -15.53 -5.44
N PRO A 129 -1.73 -16.60 -4.65
CA PRO A 129 -0.42 -17.00 -4.13
C PRO A 129 0.60 -17.18 -5.25
N SER A 130 1.85 -16.78 -5.00
CA SER A 130 2.92 -16.76 -6.00
C SER A 130 4.30 -17.13 -5.46
N GLY A 131 4.43 -17.43 -4.17
CA GLY A 131 5.70 -17.84 -3.57
C GLY A 131 5.75 -17.58 -2.07
N VAL A 132 6.87 -17.93 -1.48
CA VAL A 132 7.18 -17.71 -0.07
C VAL A 132 8.65 -17.29 0.01
N ILE A 133 8.94 -16.29 0.84
CA ILE A 133 10.31 -15.91 1.21
C ILE A 133 10.49 -16.27 2.69
N GLU A 134 11.39 -17.20 2.94
CA GLU A 134 11.78 -17.61 4.29
C GLU A 134 12.94 -16.73 4.79
N ASN A 135 13.30 -16.86 6.07
CA ASN A 135 14.45 -16.19 6.69
C ASN A 135 14.37 -14.65 6.78
N LEU A 136 13.18 -14.07 6.71
CA LEU A 136 12.95 -12.64 7.02
C LEU A 136 12.59 -12.44 8.48
N ASP A 137 11.53 -13.11 8.94
CA ASP A 137 11.11 -13.17 10.33
C ASP A 137 11.16 -14.61 10.85
N GLU A 138 11.61 -14.79 12.08
CA GLU A 138 11.71 -16.12 12.70
C GLU A 138 10.29 -16.73 12.83
N GLN A 139 10.10 -17.90 12.22
CA GLN A 139 8.84 -18.66 12.24
C GLN A 139 7.62 -17.97 11.60
N ASP A 140 7.80 -16.87 10.87
CA ASP A 140 6.70 -16.15 10.21
C ASP A 140 7.07 -15.71 8.78
N PRO A 141 7.17 -16.66 7.83
CA PRO A 141 7.67 -16.38 6.48
C PRO A 141 6.75 -15.40 5.74
N GLU A 142 7.34 -14.71 4.76
CA GLU A 142 6.65 -13.73 3.95
C GLU A 142 5.97 -14.41 2.75
N LEU A 143 4.65 -14.33 2.68
CA LEU A 143 3.87 -14.90 1.57
C LEU A 143 3.80 -13.89 0.42
N ILE A 144 4.17 -14.33 -0.78
CA ILE A 144 4.12 -13.51 -1.99
C ILE A 144 2.84 -13.79 -2.77
N PHE A 145 2.18 -12.74 -3.23
CA PHE A 145 0.99 -12.80 -4.06
C PHE A 145 1.16 -11.98 -5.33
N PHE A 146 0.44 -12.38 -6.37
CA PHE A 146 0.52 -11.81 -7.71
C PHE A 146 -0.87 -11.57 -8.29
N LYS A 147 -1.01 -10.51 -9.11
CA LYS A 147 -2.18 -10.26 -9.97
C LYS A 147 -1.72 -9.73 -11.33
N PRO A 148 -2.27 -10.26 -12.46
CA PRO A 148 -2.08 -9.62 -13.76
C PRO A 148 -2.81 -8.27 -13.79
N VAL A 149 -2.15 -7.23 -14.28
CA VAL A 149 -2.69 -5.87 -14.39
C VAL A 149 -2.33 -5.29 -15.74
N GLY A 150 -3.26 -4.58 -16.38
CA GLY A 150 -3.13 -4.12 -17.77
C GLY A 150 -4.46 -4.17 -18.50
#